data_AF-A0A073JYE6-F1
#
_entry.id   AF-A0A073JYE6-F1
#
_cell.length_a   1.000
_cell.length_b   1.000
_cell.length_c   1.000
_cell.angle_alpha   90.00
_cell.angle_beta   90.00
_cell.angle_gamma   90.00
#
_symmetry.space_group_name_H-M   'P 1'
#
loop_
_entity.id
_entity.type
_entity.pdbx_description
1 polymer ?
#
loop_
_entity_poly.entity_id
_entity_poly.type
_entity_poly.pdbx_seq_one_letter_code
_entity_poly.pdbx_strand_id
1 'polypeptide(L)' 'MLPYTKGDYVNWPDLNIKDWPTTYYGTNFTKLREVKTSYDPYDVFRFPQSIPPLGKKKKEEQ' A
#
# COMPACT_ATOMS: atom_id res chain seq x y z
N MET A 1 -0.17 -9.13 -17.90
CA MET A 1 -0.07 -7.78 -18.49
C MET A 1 0.10 -7.91 -19.99
N LEU A 2 -0.50 -7.01 -20.76
CA LEU A 2 -0.34 -6.95 -22.22
C LEU A 2 1.07 -6.45 -22.59
N PRO A 3 1.59 -6.78 -23.79
CA PRO A 3 2.97 -6.47 -24.20
C PRO A 3 3.34 -4.96 -24.20
N TYR A 4 2.34 -4.07 -24.18
CA TYR A 4 2.54 -2.62 -24.22
C TYR A 4 2.06 -1.88 -22.96
N THR A 5 1.59 -2.61 -21.94
CA THR A 5 1.05 -1.99 -20.72
C THR A 5 2.01 -2.25 -19.57
N LYS A 6 2.40 -1.19 -18.85
CA LYS A 6 3.21 -1.28 -17.62
C LYS A 6 2.46 -0.61 -16.48
N GLY A 7 2.17 -1.39 -15.44
CA GLY A 7 1.46 -0.94 -14.25
C GLY A 7 -0.06 -0.87 -14.43
N ASP A 8 -0.73 -0.43 -13.38
CA ASP A 8 -2.18 -0.20 -13.35
C ASP A 8 -2.48 1.06 -12.54
N TYR A 9 -3.67 1.63 -12.68
CA TYR A 9 -4.05 2.88 -12.02
C TYR A 9 -4.81 2.59 -10.73
N VAL A 10 -4.31 3.13 -9.61
CA VAL A 10 -4.81 2.84 -8.26
C VAL A 10 -6.33 3.06 -8.09
N ASN A 11 -6.91 4.06 -8.76
CA ASN A 11 -8.34 4.40 -8.62
C ASN A 11 -9.24 3.53 -9.53
N TRP A 12 -8.67 2.60 -10.29
CA TRP A 12 -9.42 1.59 -11.05
C TRP A 12 -9.04 0.19 -10.56
N PRO A 13 -9.53 -0.23 -9.37
CA PRO A 13 -9.03 -1.42 -8.72
C PRO A 13 -9.42 -2.70 -9.48
N ASP A 14 -8.41 -3.45 -9.95
CA ASP A 14 -8.60 -4.82 -10.45
C ASP A 14 -8.32 -5.84 -9.33
N LEU A 15 -9.37 -6.60 -8.98
CA LEU A 15 -9.34 -7.65 -7.95
C LEU A 15 -8.48 -8.86 -8.35
N ASN A 16 -8.14 -9.01 -9.63
CA ASN A 16 -7.35 -10.14 -10.13
C ASN A 16 -5.85 -9.92 -9.97
N ILE A 17 -5.40 -8.71 -9.57
CA ILE A 17 -3.99 -8.38 -9.39
C ILE A 17 -3.51 -8.89 -8.03
N LYS A 18 -2.77 -10.00 -8.04
CA LYS A 18 -2.23 -10.61 -6.82
C LYS A 18 -1.15 -9.75 -6.15
N ASP A 19 -0.21 -9.20 -6.93
CA ASP A 19 0.83 -8.29 -6.44
C ASP A 19 0.48 -6.83 -6.78
N TRP A 20 -0.68 -6.41 -6.27
CA TRP A 20 -1.19 -5.05 -6.47
C TRP A 20 -0.23 -3.95 -5.96
N PRO A 21 0.52 -4.11 -4.85
CA PRO A 21 1.38 -3.04 -4.36
C PRO A 21 2.50 -2.69 -5.35
N THR A 22 3.16 -3.71 -5.90
CA THR A 22 4.20 -3.52 -6.92
C THR A 22 3.60 -3.05 -8.24
N THR A 23 2.38 -3.50 -8.57
CA THR A 23 1.71 -3.12 -9.82
C THR A 23 1.26 -1.65 -9.84
N TYR A 24 0.74 -1.13 -8.72
CA TYR A 24 0.30 0.26 -8.63
C TYR A 24 1.44 1.24 -8.29
N TYR A 25 2.38 0.85 -7.43
CA TYR A 25 3.38 1.78 -6.88
C TYR A 25 4.83 1.45 -7.25
N GLY A 26 5.09 0.22 -7.73
CA GLY A 26 6.43 -0.23 -8.08
C GLY A 26 7.44 0.02 -6.96
N THR A 27 8.58 0.61 -7.33
CA THR A 27 9.67 0.94 -6.39
C THR A 27 9.30 1.99 -5.35
N ASN A 28 8.23 2.77 -5.56
CA ASN A 28 7.78 3.77 -4.59
C ASN A 28 7.04 3.15 -3.40
N PHE A 29 6.63 1.88 -3.48
CA PHE A 29 5.89 1.23 -2.40
C PHE A 29 6.62 1.31 -1.06
N THR A 30 7.94 1.05 -1.04
CA THR A 30 8.75 1.15 0.18
C THR A 30 8.73 2.55 0.79
N LYS A 31 8.91 3.60 -0.03
CA LYS A 31 8.87 5.00 0.44
C LYS A 31 7.50 5.39 0.99
N LEU A 32 6.42 4.93 0.35
CA LEU A 32 5.07 5.16 0.85
C LEU A 32 4.84 4.48 2.20
N ARG A 33 5.43 3.30 2.42
CA ARG A 33 5.40 2.64 3.74
C ARG A 33 6.19 3.41 4.79
N GLU A 34 7.32 4.01 4.45
CA GLU A 34 8.08 4.89 5.36
C GLU A 34 7.25 6.12 5.77
N VAL A 35 6.65 6.81 4.79
CA VAL A 35 5.75 7.94 5.03
C VAL A 35 4.56 7.51 5.89
N LYS A 36 3.87 6.42 5.53
CA LYS A 36 2.77 5.87 6.31
C LYS A 36 3.18 5.53 7.74
N THR A 37 4.39 5.01 7.95
CA THR A 37 4.90 4.71 9.30
C THR A 37 5.13 6.00 10.11
N SER A 38 5.53 7.09 9.47
CA SER A 38 5.72 8.38 10.14
C SER A 38 4.39 9.03 10.54
N TYR A 39 3.38 8.98 9.66
CA TYR A 39 2.11 9.69 9.87
C TYR A 39 0.98 8.82 10.46
N ASP A 40 1.00 7.51 10.25
CA ASP A 40 0.00 6.55 10.73
C ASP A 40 0.66 5.23 11.22
N PRO A 41 1.50 5.29 12.27
CA PRO A 41 2.22 4.12 12.80
C PRO A 41 1.31 3.04 13.41
N TYR A 42 0.06 3.38 13.72
CA TYR A 42 -0.94 2.47 14.29
C TYR A 42 -1.89 1.90 13.25
N ASP A 43 -1.70 2.24 11.96
CA ASP A 43 -2.54 1.79 10.84
C ASP A 43 -4.04 2.08 11.07
N VAL A 44 -4.34 3.29 11.56
CA VAL A 44 -5.71 3.75 11.84
C VAL A 44 -6.50 3.84 10.54
N PHE A 45 -5.89 4.35 9.47
CA PHE A 45 -6.52 4.40 8.15
C PHE A 45 -6.21 3.13 7.39
N ARG A 46 -6.95 2.06 7.71
CA ARG A 46 -6.83 0.75 7.09
C ARG A 46 -8.09 0.38 6.29
N PHE A 47 -7.87 -0.02 5.05
CA PHE A 47 -8.89 -0.43 4.08
C PHE A 47 -8.26 -1.46 3.11
N PRO A 48 -9.01 -2.13 2.22
CA PRO A 48 -8.48 -3.23 1.40
C PRO A 48 -7.24 -2.90 0.55
N GLN A 49 -7.07 -1.64 0.14
CA GLN A 49 -5.91 -1.15 -0.64
C GLN A 49 -4.97 -0.27 0.22
N SER A 50 -5.10 -0.29 1.55
CA SER A 50 -4.20 0.49 2.41
C SER A 50 -2.77 -0.02 2.33
N ILE A 51 -1.82 0.92 2.34
CA ILE A 51 -0.39 0.64 2.42
C ILE A 51 -0.04 0.34 3.88
N PRO A 52 0.54 -0.82 4.21
CA PRO A 52 0.86 -1.18 5.59
C PRO A 52 2.13 -0.49 6.08
N PRO A 53 2.20 -0.04 7.35
CA PRO A 53 3.44 0.50 7.92
C PRO A 53 4.56 -0.55 7.98
N LEU A 54 5.80 -0.10 8.16
CA LEU A 54 6.99 -0.98 8.26
C LEU A 54 7.05 -1.78 9.56
N GLY A 55 6.45 -1.26 10.64
CA GLY A 55 6.27 -1.97 11.90
C GLY A 55 5.00 -1.50 12.59
N LYS A 56 4.19 -2.45 13.10
CA LYS A 56 2.97 -2.11 13.84
C LYS A 56 3.35 -1.69 15.27
N LYS A 57 3.11 -0.43 15.63
CA LYS A 57 3.04 -0.09 17.06
C LYS A 57 1.68 -0.57 17.58
N LYS A 58 1.65 -1.28 18.70
CA LYS A 58 0.37 -1.56 19.38
C LYS A 58 -0.10 -0.24 19.99
N LYS A 59 -1.38 0.11 19.78
CA LYS A 59 -2.01 1.14 20.59
C LYS A 59 -2.04 0.59 22.02
N GLU A 60 -1.45 1.31 22.97
CA GLU A 60 -1.74 1.10 24.38
C GLU A 60 -3.15 1.67 24.61
N GLU A 61 -4.11 0.78 24.89
CA GLU A 61 -5.44 1.17 25.35
C GLU A 61 -5.30 1.52 26.85
N GLN A 62 -5.66 2.76 27.21
CA GLN A 62 -5.85 3.19 28.60
C GLN A 62 -7.28 2.87 29.04
#